data_AF-A0A967JU74-F1
#
_entry.id   AF-A0A967JU74-F1
#
_cell.length_a   1.000
_cell.length_b   1.000
_cell.length_c   1.000
_cell.angle_alpha   90.00
_cell.angle_beta   90.00
_cell.angle_gamma   90.00
#
_symmetry.space_group_name_H-M   'P 1'
#
loop_
_entity.id
_entity.type
_entity.pdbx_description
1 polymer ?
#
loop_
_entity_poly.entity_id
_entity_poly.type
_entity_poly.pdbx_seq_one_letter_code
_entity_poly.pdbx_strand_id
1 'polypeptide(L)' 'MTADAAKALIRALPGVEEGASYGKPAFKLRGKYFTHLRDDDAVLVLPMTIADREVWLDLAPETY' A
#
# COMPACT_ATOMS: atom_id res chain seq x y z
N MET A 1 -2.31 11.98 -5.63
CA MET A 1 -2.99 11.72 -4.33
C MET A 1 -1.99 12.04 -3.22
N THR A 2 -2.42 12.61 -2.09
CA THR A 2 -1.52 12.87 -0.94
C THR A 2 -1.43 11.63 -0.04
N ALA A 3 -0.34 11.53 0.73
CA ALA A 3 -0.17 10.47 1.73
C ALA A 3 -1.34 10.42 2.73
N ASP A 4 -1.77 11.58 3.23
CA ASP A 4 -2.87 11.65 4.20
C ASP A 4 -4.21 11.18 3.62
N ALA A 5 -4.49 11.54 2.36
CA ALA A 5 -5.67 11.04 1.67
C ALA A 5 -5.61 9.52 1.50
N ALA A 6 -4.45 8.97 1.14
CA ALA A 6 -4.25 7.52 1.04
C ALA A 6 -4.48 6.83 2.40
N LYS A 7 -3.87 7.34 3.49
CA LYS A 7 -4.07 6.81 4.84
C LYS A 7 -5.53 6.88 5.28
N ALA A 8 -6.24 7.97 4.97
CA ALA A 8 -7.66 8.11 5.27
C ALA A 8 -8.51 7.06 4.53
N LEU A 9 -8.25 6.83 3.25
CA LEU A 9 -8.92 5.79 2.46
C LEU A 9 -8.65 4.39 3.00
N ILE A 10 -7.38 4.10 3.36
CA ILE A 10 -6.99 2.79 3.91
C ILE A 10 -7.70 2.52 5.24
N ARG A 11 -7.76 3.51 6.14
CA ARG A 11 -8.47 3.39 7.44
C ARG A 11 -9.97 3.23 7.29
N ALA A 12 -10.56 3.72 6.20
CA ALA A 12 -11.98 3.54 5.92
C ALA A 12 -12.33 2.11 5.49
N LEU A 13 -11.35 1.28 5.11
CA LEU A 13 -11.59 -0.11 4.73
C LEU A 13 -11.92 -0.96 5.96
N PRO A 14 -13.00 -1.78 5.93
CA PRO A 14 -13.41 -2.59 7.07
C PRO A 14 -12.32 -3.59 7.51
N GLY A 15 -12.00 -3.57 8.80
CA GLY A 15 -11.03 -4.50 9.40
C GLY A 15 -9.57 -4.16 9.16
N VAL A 16 -9.29 -2.96 8.63
CA VAL A 16 -7.94 -2.41 8.60
C VAL A 16 -7.54 -1.91 9.98
N GLU A 17 -6.31 -2.22 10.36
CA GLU A 17 -5.67 -1.86 11.62
C GLU A 17 -4.30 -1.26 11.33
N GLU A 18 -3.87 -0.28 12.10
CA GLU A 18 -2.49 0.18 12.08
C GLU A 18 -1.60 -0.76 12.88
N GLY A 19 -0.38 -0.99 12.40
CA GLY A 19 0.59 -1.80 13.11
C GLY A 19 1.96 -1.67 12.48
N ALA A 20 2.76 -2.73 12.64
CA ALA A 20 4.07 -2.80 12.03
C ALA A 20 4.27 -4.10 11.25
N SER A 21 5.02 -3.99 10.15
CA SER A 21 5.54 -5.11 9.38
C SER A 21 7.04 -4.90 9.20
N TYR A 22 7.85 -5.91 9.52
CA TYR A 22 9.32 -5.80 9.48
C TYR A 22 9.89 -4.56 10.21
N GLY A 23 9.28 -4.18 11.34
CA GLY A 23 9.70 -3.03 12.15
C GLY A 23 9.36 -1.66 11.56
N LYS A 24 8.60 -1.60 10.44
CA LYS A 24 8.13 -0.36 9.81
C LYS A 24 6.61 -0.20 9.99
N PRO A 25 6.11 1.05 10.09
CA PRO A 25 4.66 1.31 10.10
C PRO A 25 3.98 0.67 8.89
N ALA A 26 2.88 -0.02 9.13
CA ALA A 26 2.11 -0.70 8.10
C ALA A 26 0.63 -0.76 8.47
N PHE A 27 -0.20 -0.94 7.47
CA PHE A 27 -1.61 -1.28 7.64
C PHE A 27 -1.77 -2.78 7.50
N LYS A 28 -2.55 -3.34 8.42
CA LYS A 28 -2.89 -4.76 8.46
C LYS A 28 -4.38 -4.93 8.21
N LEU A 29 -4.75 -6.02 7.57
CA LEU A 29 -6.14 -6.44 7.44
C LEU A 29 -6.31 -7.72 8.26
N ARG A 30 -7.07 -7.64 9.36
CA ARG A 30 -7.27 -8.77 10.29
C ARG A 30 -5.95 -9.42 10.73
N GLY A 31 -5.00 -8.60 11.19
CA GLY A 31 -3.67 -9.04 11.64
C GLY A 31 -2.67 -9.46 10.55
N LYS A 32 -3.05 -9.54 9.27
CA LYS A 32 -2.15 -9.84 8.15
C LYS A 32 -1.68 -8.57 7.45
N TYR A 33 -0.48 -8.59 6.85
CA TYR A 33 0.01 -7.46 6.07
C TYR A 33 -0.97 -7.10 4.94
N PHE A 34 -1.26 -5.81 4.80
CA PHE A 34 -2.11 -5.30 3.73
C PHE A 34 -1.38 -4.28 2.87
N THR A 35 -0.85 -3.20 3.44
CA THR A 35 -0.12 -2.17 2.68
C THR A 35 0.78 -1.35 3.62
N HIS A 36 1.72 -0.59 3.08
CA HIS A 36 2.39 0.49 3.79
C HIS A 36 2.74 1.62 2.83
N LEU A 37 3.09 2.76 3.43
CA LEU A 37 3.78 3.85 2.75
C LEU A 37 5.29 3.73 3.02
N ARG A 38 6.10 3.98 1.99
CA ARG A 38 7.57 4.03 2.09
C ARG A 38 8.11 5.29 1.42
N ASP A 39 9.41 5.50 1.54
CA ASP A 39 10.14 6.63 0.95
C ASP A 39 9.50 7.97 1.36
N ASP A 40 9.43 8.20 2.69
CA ASP A 40 8.83 9.39 3.30
C ASP A 40 7.39 9.66 2.84
N ASP A 41 6.60 8.60 2.79
CA ASP A 41 5.20 8.57 2.35
C ASP A 41 4.96 8.96 0.87
N ALA A 42 6.00 8.92 0.03
CA ALA A 42 5.88 9.16 -1.41
C ALA A 42 5.35 7.94 -2.19
N VAL A 43 5.56 6.73 -1.68
CA VAL A 43 5.24 5.49 -2.40
C VAL A 43 4.26 4.63 -1.60
N LEU A 44 3.10 4.33 -2.19
CA LEU A 44 2.12 3.39 -1.64
C LEU A 44 2.36 1.99 -2.22
N VAL A 45 2.60 1.01 -1.35
CA VAL A 45 2.87 -0.37 -1.76
C VAL A 45 1.58 -1.20 -1.71
N LEU A 46 1.12 -1.73 -2.83
CA LEU A 46 -0.09 -2.57 -2.91
C LEU A 46 0.26 -4.01 -3.30
N PRO A 47 -0.32 -5.02 -2.62
CA PRO A 47 -0.16 -6.41 -3.00
C PRO A 47 -0.99 -6.71 -4.25
N MET A 48 -0.39 -7.35 -5.24
CA MET A 48 -1.03 -7.78 -6.48
C MET A 48 -0.34 -9.04 -7.01
N THR A 49 -0.92 -9.66 -8.05
CA THR A 49 -0.27 -10.79 -8.73
C THR A 49 0.89 -10.28 -9.62
N ILE A 50 1.83 -11.16 -9.96
CA ILE A 50 2.94 -10.80 -10.87
C ILE A 50 2.38 -10.43 -12.26
N ALA A 51 1.39 -11.16 -12.76
CA ALA A 51 0.76 -10.89 -14.05
C ALA A 51 0.10 -9.50 -14.08
N ASP A 52 -0.64 -9.12 -13.04
CA ASP A 52 -1.23 -7.77 -12.97
C ASP A 52 -0.13 -6.71 -12.92
N ARG A 53 0.93 -6.94 -12.14
CA ARG A 53 2.07 -6.03 -12.05
C ARG A 53 2.72 -5.78 -13.41
N GLU A 54 2.92 -6.82 -14.21
CA GLU A 54 3.50 -6.69 -15.56
C GLU A 54 2.65 -5.78 -16.45
N VAL A 55 1.32 -5.92 -16.41
CA VAL A 55 0.41 -5.04 -17.16
C VAL A 55 0.55 -3.58 -16.74
N TRP A 56 0.67 -3.28 -15.44
CA TRP A 56 0.85 -1.91 -14.96
C TRP A 56 2.20 -1.31 -15.35
N LEU A 57 3.26 -2.12 -15.31
CA LEU A 57 4.59 -1.71 -15.74
C LEU A 57 4.65 -1.41 -17.24
N ASP A 58 3.97 -2.20 -18.06
CA ASP A 58 3.91 -1.96 -19.50
C ASP A 58 3.14 -0.68 -19.83
N LEU A 59 2.08 -0.38 -19.06
CA LEU A 59 1.24 0.80 -19.27
C LEU A 59 1.90 2.11 -18.79
N ALA A 60 2.64 2.09 -17.67
CA ALA A 60 3.23 3.28 -17.07
C ALA A 60 4.52 2.97 -16.28
N PRO A 61 5.63 2.66 -16.97
CA PRO A 61 6.87 2.18 -16.36
C PRO A 61 7.59 3.22 -15.48
N GLU A 62 7.37 4.51 -15.70
CA GLU A 62 7.93 5.58 -14.88
C GLU A 62 7.17 5.78 -13.55
N THR A 63 6.02 5.12 -13.39
CA THR A 63 5.13 5.28 -12.22
C THR A 63 5.06 4.03 -11.33
N TYR A 64 5.10 2.82 -11.91
CA TYR A 64 4.84 1.55 -11.22
C TYR A 64 6.06 0.62 -11.17
#